data_AF-A0A8C2CIN8-F1
#
_entry.id   AF-A0A8C2CIN8-F1
#
_cell.length_a   1.000
_cell.length_b   1.000
_cell.length_c   1.000
_cell.angle_alpha   90.00
_cell.angle_beta   90.00
_cell.angle_gamma   90.00
#
_symmetry.space_group_name_H-M   'P 1'
#
loop_
_entity.id
_entity.type
_entity.pdbx_description
1 polymer ?
#
loop_
_entity_poly.entity_id
_entity_poly.type
_entity_poly.pdbx_seq_one_letter_code
_entity_poly.pdbx_strand_id
1 'polypeptide(L)'
;YASDMAAITRELELKYREVLMENQQTAAHLEVELEKERQCVQGYKKNRLLQSGVAGAVLRKALQQEEDWQRRAQALLQELEVKLVEMQEMEKNLLLKVAKDPVGAELNLEEDLRDIFKNDRHCADLLNMDKYWQLQATLQKHKRAEETLKGPSRLIKCFHICSITDEL
;
A
#
# COMPACT_ATOMS: atom_id res chain seq x y z
N TYR A 1 -41.01 -50.06 -35.26
CA TYR A 1 -41.79 -48.81 -35.13
C TYR A 1 -41.47 -48.02 -33.87
N ALA A 2 -41.85 -48.43 -32.65
CA ALA A 2 -41.54 -47.64 -31.43
C ALA A 2 -40.04 -47.45 -31.17
N SER A 3 -39.24 -48.48 -31.45
CA SER A 3 -37.77 -48.43 -31.34
C SER A 3 -37.14 -47.47 -32.37
N ASP A 4 -37.67 -47.43 -33.58
CA ASP A 4 -37.13 -46.61 -34.68
C ASP A 4 -37.46 -45.13 -34.46
N MET A 5 -38.66 -44.81 -33.96
CA MET A 5 -39.03 -43.45 -33.57
C MET A 5 -38.13 -42.93 -32.44
N ALA A 6 -37.83 -43.76 -31.44
CA ALA A 6 -36.92 -43.39 -30.35
C ALA A 6 -35.48 -43.17 -30.84
N ALA A 7 -35.02 -43.93 -31.85
CA ALA A 7 -33.70 -43.72 -32.46
C ALA A 7 -33.63 -42.39 -33.23
N ILE A 8 -34.66 -42.08 -34.02
CA ILE A 8 -34.74 -40.82 -34.79
C ILE A 8 -34.80 -39.61 -33.85
N THR A 9 -35.56 -39.68 -32.75
CA THR A 9 -35.61 -38.58 -31.77
C THR A 9 -34.24 -38.31 -31.15
N ARG A 10 -33.50 -39.36 -30.75
CA ARG A 10 -32.15 -39.21 -30.18
C ARG A 10 -31.15 -38.62 -31.19
N GLU A 11 -31.22 -39.05 -32.45
CA GLU A 11 -30.36 -38.51 -33.50
C GLU A 11 -30.63 -37.01 -33.73
N LEU A 12 -31.90 -36.62 -33.73
CA LEU A 12 -32.29 -35.21 -33.87
C LEU A 12 -31.84 -34.37 -32.68
N GLU A 13 -32.01 -34.87 -31.46
CA GLU A 13 -31.52 -34.22 -30.24
C GLU A 13 -30.00 -34.04 -30.25
N LEU A 14 -29.27 -35.03 -30.76
CA LEU A 14 -27.81 -34.99 -30.86
C LEU A 14 -27.37 -33.94 -31.88
N LYS A 15 -27.96 -33.93 -33.08
CA LYS A 15 -27.71 -32.88 -34.10
C LYS A 15 -28.07 -31.49 -33.60
N TYR A 16 -29.18 -31.35 -32.88
CA TYR A 16 -29.57 -30.05 -32.31
C TYR A 16 -28.55 -29.56 -31.28
N ARG A 17 -28.05 -30.45 -30.42
CA ARG A 17 -26.99 -30.11 -29.47
C ARG A 17 -25.68 -29.74 -30.17
N GLU A 18 -25.28 -30.48 -31.20
CA GLU A 18 -24.08 -30.17 -31.99
C GLU A 18 -24.16 -28.78 -32.61
N VAL A 19 -25.26 -28.47 -33.30
CA VAL A 19 -25.49 -27.15 -33.91
C VAL A 19 -25.54 -26.04 -32.85
N LEU A 20 -26.16 -26.31 -31.70
CA LEU A 20 -26.21 -25.33 -30.61
C LEU A 20 -24.80 -25.04 -30.06
N MET A 21 -23.98 -26.07 -29.87
CA MET A 21 -22.60 -25.93 -29.39
C MET A 21 -21.73 -25.19 -30.42
N GLU A 22 -21.86 -25.51 -31.70
CA GLU A 22 -21.14 -24.85 -32.80
C GLU A 22 -21.53 -23.36 -32.90
N ASN A 23 -22.82 -23.06 -32.78
CA ASN A 23 -23.33 -21.68 -32.75
C ASN A 23 -22.80 -20.92 -31.52
N GLN A 24 -22.77 -21.53 -30.35
CA GLN A 24 -22.22 -20.91 -29.13
C GLN A 24 -20.72 -20.62 -29.28
N GLN A 25 -19.96 -21.54 -29.87
CA GLN A 25 -18.52 -21.35 -30.12
C GLN A 25 -18.27 -20.22 -31.13
N THR A 26 -19.08 -20.18 -32.19
CA THR A 26 -18.98 -19.14 -33.22
C THR A 26 -19.37 -17.77 -32.65
N ALA A 27 -20.43 -17.69 -31.84
CA ALA A 27 -20.82 -16.47 -31.16
C ALA A 27 -19.71 -15.95 -30.24
N ALA A 28 -19.12 -16.83 -29.40
CA ALA A 28 -18.01 -16.45 -28.53
C ALA A 28 -16.78 -15.97 -29.32
N HIS A 29 -16.46 -16.61 -30.45
CA HIS A 29 -15.38 -16.17 -31.33
C HIS A 29 -15.65 -14.77 -31.91
N LEU A 30 -16.87 -14.52 -32.39
CA LEU A 30 -17.26 -13.23 -32.95
C LEU A 30 -17.27 -12.11 -31.89
N GLU A 31 -17.65 -12.42 -30.64
CA GLU A 31 -17.57 -11.46 -29.53
C GLU A 31 -16.13 -11.02 -29.26
N VAL A 32 -15.18 -11.95 -29.31
CA VAL A 32 -13.75 -11.64 -29.16
C VAL A 32 -13.24 -10.75 -30.31
N GLU A 33 -13.59 -11.08 -31.55
CA GLU A 33 -13.20 -10.26 -32.71
C GLU A 33 -13.82 -8.86 -32.66
N LEU A 34 -15.09 -8.76 -32.28
CA LEU A 34 -15.77 -7.48 -32.12
C LEU A 34 -15.13 -6.62 -31.02
N GLU A 35 -14.68 -7.22 -29.93
CA GLU A 35 -13.95 -6.49 -28.88
C GLU A 35 -12.57 -6.02 -29.37
N LYS A 36 -11.85 -6.83 -30.15
CA LYS A 36 -10.60 -6.39 -30.80
C LYS A 36 -10.82 -5.21 -31.73
N GLU A 37 -11.84 -5.26 -32.59
CA GLU A 37 -12.17 -4.15 -33.49
C GLU A 37 -12.54 -2.88 -32.72
N ARG A 38 -13.31 -3.01 -31.63
CA ARG A 38 -13.64 -1.87 -30.75
C ARG A 38 -12.38 -1.23 -30.18
N GLN A 39 -11.46 -2.02 -29.64
CA GLN A 39 -10.19 -1.51 -29.10
C GLN A 39 -9.35 -0.84 -30.19
N CYS A 40 -9.28 -1.45 -31.37
CA CYS A 40 -8.56 -0.90 -32.52
C CYS A 40 -9.12 0.47 -32.95
N VAL A 41 -10.45 0.57 -33.12
CA VAL A 41 -11.13 1.82 -33.48
C VAL A 41 -10.97 2.89 -32.40
N GLN A 42 -11.03 2.52 -31.12
CA GLN A 42 -10.75 3.45 -30.02
C GLN A 42 -9.31 3.97 -30.08
N GLY A 43 -8.34 3.10 -30.34
CA GLY A 43 -6.94 3.48 -30.55
C GLY A 43 -6.78 4.50 -31.66
N TYR A 44 -7.37 4.26 -32.84
CA TYR A 44 -7.35 5.20 -33.95
C TYR A 44 -8.02 6.54 -33.62
N LYS A 45 -9.17 6.53 -32.93
CA LYS A 45 -9.85 7.77 -32.50
C LYS A 45 -8.99 8.58 -31.54
N LYS A 46 -8.38 7.92 -30.55
CA LYS A 46 -7.46 8.56 -29.59
C LYS A 46 -6.28 9.18 -30.33
N ASN A 47 -5.66 8.45 -31.26
CA ASN A 47 -4.53 8.94 -32.04
C ASN A 47 -4.93 10.12 -32.94
N ARG A 48 -6.10 10.07 -33.57
CA ARG A 48 -6.63 11.18 -34.38
C ARG A 48 -6.89 12.44 -33.54
N LEU A 49 -7.45 12.28 -32.34
CA LEU A 49 -7.65 13.40 -31.40
C LEU A 49 -6.32 14.00 -30.97
N LEU A 50 -5.34 13.15 -30.66
CA LEU A 50 -3.98 13.60 -30.35
C LEU A 50 -3.37 14.35 -31.54
N GLN A 51 -3.62 13.96 -32.78
CA GLN A 51 -3.11 14.65 -33.97
C GLN A 51 -3.91 15.90 -34.38
N SER A 52 -5.07 16.18 -33.75
CA SER A 52 -5.95 17.28 -34.14
C SER A 52 -5.49 18.66 -33.63
N GLY A 53 -4.66 19.37 -34.40
CA GLY A 53 -4.39 20.81 -34.21
C GLY A 53 -4.12 21.26 -32.76
N VAL A 54 -4.69 22.40 -32.36
CA VAL A 54 -4.49 23.02 -31.02
C VAL A 54 -5.07 22.16 -29.90
N ALA A 55 -6.26 21.56 -30.08
CA ALA A 55 -6.89 20.70 -29.08
C ALA A 55 -6.06 19.43 -28.80
N GLY A 56 -5.47 18.83 -29.84
CA GLY A 56 -4.56 17.70 -29.72
C GLY A 56 -3.25 18.05 -29.02
N ALA A 57 -2.72 19.26 -29.21
CA ALA A 57 -1.54 19.73 -28.49
C ALA A 57 -1.78 19.88 -26.98
N VAL A 58 -2.94 20.42 -26.60
CA VAL A 58 -3.36 20.53 -25.19
C VAL A 58 -3.53 19.13 -24.59
N LEU A 59 -4.19 18.21 -25.30
CA LEU A 59 -4.39 16.84 -24.83
C LEU A 59 -3.08 16.08 -24.63
N ARG A 60 -2.11 16.21 -25.57
CA ARG A 60 -0.77 15.60 -25.42
C ARG A 60 -0.04 16.13 -24.19
N LYS A 61 -0.10 17.45 -23.94
CA LYS A 61 0.53 18.06 -22.77
C LYS A 61 -0.09 17.55 -21.46
N ALA A 62 -1.42 17.48 -21.40
CA ALA A 62 -2.13 16.95 -20.23
C ALA A 62 -1.80 15.46 -20.01
N LEU A 63 -1.76 14.66 -21.07
CA LEU A 63 -1.41 13.24 -20.99
C LEU A 63 0.03 13.03 -20.50
N GLN A 64 0.99 13.79 -21.03
CA GLN A 64 2.38 13.75 -20.59
C GLN A 64 2.49 14.07 -19.09
N GLN A 65 1.75 15.08 -18.63
CA GLN A 65 1.74 15.47 -17.22
C GLN A 65 1.15 14.35 -16.35
N GLU A 66 0.09 13.68 -16.79
CA GLU A 66 -0.48 12.53 -16.11
C GLU A 66 0.51 11.36 -16.04
N GLU A 67 1.22 11.05 -17.14
CA GLU A 67 2.26 10.02 -17.16
C GLU A 67 3.43 10.37 -16.22
N ASP A 68 3.79 11.65 -16.09
CA ASP A 68 4.81 12.11 -15.15
C ASP A 68 4.32 12.01 -13.69
N TRP A 69 3.03 12.28 -13.43
CA TRP A 69 2.41 12.06 -12.12
C TRP A 69 2.37 10.58 -11.77
N GLN A 70 1.94 9.73 -12.70
CA GLN A 70 1.86 8.28 -12.50
C GLN A 70 3.25 7.68 -12.24
N ARG A 71 4.27 8.09 -13.01
CA ARG A 71 5.66 7.66 -12.76
C ARG A 71 6.16 8.04 -11.38
N ARG A 72 5.89 9.27 -10.93
CA ARG A 72 6.28 9.73 -9.59
C ARG A 72 5.54 9.00 -8.48
N ALA A 73 4.23 8.77 -8.65
CA ALA A 73 3.45 7.99 -7.70
C ALA A 73 3.95 6.55 -7.60
N GLN A 74 4.29 5.93 -8.72
CA GLN A 74 4.84 4.57 -8.74
C GLN A 74 6.22 4.48 -8.07
N ALA A 75 7.11 5.45 -8.32
CA ALA A 75 8.40 5.50 -7.64
C ALA A 75 8.23 5.64 -6.11
N LEU A 76 7.33 6.52 -5.68
CA LEU A 76 7.03 6.68 -4.24
C LEU A 76 6.46 5.40 -3.64
N LEU A 77 5.56 4.70 -4.35
CA LEU A 77 5.03 3.42 -3.89
C LEU A 77 6.14 2.38 -3.71
N GLN A 78 7.06 2.27 -4.66
CA GLN A 78 8.22 1.38 -4.55
C GLN A 78 9.10 1.72 -3.35
N GLU A 79 9.37 3.02 -3.10
CA GLU A 79 10.12 3.45 -1.91
C GLU A 79 9.40 3.09 -0.60
N LEU A 80 8.08 3.25 -0.57
CA LEU A 80 7.27 2.90 0.61
C LEU A 80 7.19 1.39 0.82
N GLU A 81 7.10 0.60 -0.25
CA GLU A 81 7.16 -0.87 -0.18
C GLU A 81 8.47 -1.35 0.45
N VAL A 82 9.61 -0.78 0.04
CA VAL A 82 10.91 -1.10 0.64
C VAL A 82 10.92 -0.77 2.13
N LYS A 83 10.49 0.44 2.51
CA LYS A 83 10.42 0.84 3.93
C LYS A 83 9.49 -0.05 4.74
N LEU A 84 8.38 -0.50 4.16
CA LEU A 84 7.44 -1.40 4.82
C LEU A 84 8.08 -2.76 5.08
N VAL A 85 8.82 -3.31 4.11
CA VAL A 85 9.57 -4.56 4.28
C VAL A 85 10.64 -4.43 5.36
N GLU A 86 11.38 -3.32 5.38
CA GLU A 86 12.37 -3.06 6.43
C GLU A 86 11.73 -3.00 7.82
N MET A 87 10.56 -2.35 7.94
CA MET A 87 9.81 -2.32 9.20
C MET A 87 9.34 -3.71 9.64
N GLN A 88 8.80 -4.52 8.72
CA GLN A 88 8.39 -5.89 9.04
C GLN A 88 9.58 -6.75 9.49
N GLU A 89 10.74 -6.59 8.87
CA GLU A 89 11.94 -7.33 9.26
C GLU A 89 12.46 -6.86 10.64
N MET A 90 12.38 -5.57 10.95
CA MET A 90 12.69 -5.07 12.30
C MET A 90 11.76 -5.66 13.36
N GLU A 91 10.45 -5.70 13.09
CA GLU A 91 9.43 -6.26 13.98
C GLU A 91 9.74 -7.73 14.31
N LYS A 92 9.96 -8.54 13.27
CA LYS A 92 10.32 -9.96 13.40
C LYS A 92 11.60 -10.14 14.22
N ASN A 93 12.61 -9.33 13.98
CA ASN A 93 13.87 -9.41 14.72
C ASN A 93 13.72 -9.02 16.19
N LEU A 94 12.82 -8.09 16.52
CA LEU A 94 12.52 -7.73 17.91
C LEU A 94 11.78 -8.87 18.63
N LEU A 95 10.76 -9.45 18.01
CA LEU A 95 10.05 -10.63 18.55
C LEU A 95 11.02 -11.79 18.79
N LEU A 96 11.91 -12.06 17.84
CA LEU A 96 12.95 -13.09 17.99
C LEU A 96 13.91 -12.83 19.15
N LYS A 97 14.28 -11.57 19.42
CA LYS A 97 15.16 -11.22 20.54
C LYS A 97 14.45 -11.41 21.87
N VAL A 98 13.20 -10.98 21.96
CA VAL A 98 12.39 -11.07 23.19
C VAL A 98 12.04 -12.53 23.51
N ALA A 99 11.72 -13.34 22.50
CA ALA A 99 11.47 -14.77 22.67
C ALA A 99 12.71 -15.56 23.16
N LYS A 100 13.91 -15.10 22.79
CA LYS A 100 15.19 -15.72 23.19
C LYS A 100 15.71 -15.24 24.53
N ASP A 101 15.18 -14.13 25.04
CA ASP A 101 15.57 -13.60 26.34
C ASP A 101 14.84 -14.38 27.45
N PRO A 102 15.55 -14.96 28.42
CA PRO A 102 14.93 -15.80 29.45
C PRO A 102 13.93 -15.02 30.32
N VAL A 103 14.18 -13.72 30.57
CA VAL A 103 13.26 -12.86 31.31
C VAL A 103 12.06 -12.50 30.42
N GLY A 104 12.29 -12.22 29.13
CA GLY A 104 11.23 -11.97 28.16
C GLY A 104 10.29 -13.15 27.92
N ALA A 105 10.81 -14.37 27.95
CA ALA A 105 10.03 -15.60 27.84
C ALA A 105 9.20 -15.87 29.11
N GLU A 106 9.76 -15.66 30.29
CA GLU A 106 9.04 -15.81 31.57
C GLU A 106 7.88 -14.81 31.70
N LEU A 107 8.05 -13.62 31.12
CA LEU A 107 7.06 -12.55 31.13
C LEU A 107 6.11 -12.57 29.92
N ASN A 108 6.18 -13.56 29.03
CA ASN A 108 5.38 -13.65 27.79
C ASN A 108 5.40 -12.37 26.92
N LEU A 109 6.50 -11.60 26.96
CA LEU A 109 6.61 -10.32 26.26
C LEU A 109 6.49 -10.46 24.74
N GLU A 110 6.77 -11.63 24.18
CA GLU A 110 6.56 -11.90 22.75
C GLU A 110 5.08 -11.81 22.37
N GLU A 111 4.19 -12.35 23.20
CA GLU A 111 2.74 -12.35 22.94
C GLU A 111 2.17 -10.94 23.06
N ASP A 112 2.59 -10.19 24.09
CA ASP A 112 2.20 -8.79 24.29
C ASP A 112 2.66 -7.90 23.12
N LEU A 113 3.92 -8.04 22.68
CA LEU A 113 4.44 -7.29 21.54
C LEU A 113 3.74 -7.66 20.23
N ARG A 114 3.40 -8.94 20.04
CA ARG A 114 2.66 -9.41 18.87
C ARG A 114 1.25 -8.80 18.82
N ASP A 115 0.58 -8.67 19.97
CA ASP A 115 -0.72 -8.00 20.04
C ASP A 115 -0.60 -6.50 19.73
N ILE A 116 0.44 -5.85 20.26
CA ILE A 116 0.74 -4.45 19.94
C ILE A 116 0.94 -4.27 18.44
N PHE A 117 1.82 -5.02 17.80
CA PHE A 117 2.05 -4.86 16.35
C PHE A 117 0.82 -5.16 15.50
N LYS A 118 -0.05 -6.07 15.96
CA LYS A 118 -1.30 -6.39 15.27
C LYS A 118 -2.36 -5.29 15.36
N ASN A 119 -2.41 -4.59 16.50
CA ASN A 119 -3.47 -3.63 16.82
C ASN A 119 -3.04 -2.16 16.73
N ASP A 120 -1.74 -1.89 16.63
CA ASP A 120 -1.19 -0.54 16.56
C ASP A 120 -1.49 0.13 15.20
N ARG A 121 -2.62 0.83 15.16
CA ARG A 121 -2.98 1.77 14.08
C ARG A 121 -2.20 3.09 14.14
N HIS A 122 -1.51 3.38 15.24
CA HIS A 122 -0.80 4.63 15.50
C HIS A 122 0.52 4.71 14.72
N CYS A 123 1.17 3.57 14.48
CA CYS A 123 2.36 3.49 13.63
C CYS A 123 2.06 3.57 12.12
N ALA A 124 0.79 3.42 11.70
CA ALA A 124 0.37 3.50 10.30
C ALA A 124 -0.01 4.93 9.84
N ASP A 125 0.00 5.90 10.75
CA ASP A 125 -0.46 7.26 10.46
C ASP A 125 0.70 8.14 9.96
N LEU A 126 0.65 8.59 8.70
CA LEU A 126 1.69 9.42 8.06
C LEU A 126 1.99 10.72 8.84
N LEU A 127 1.04 11.19 9.64
CA LEU A 127 1.14 12.40 10.46
C LEU A 127 1.91 12.15 11.78
N ASN A 128 2.28 10.90 12.10
CA ASN A 128 2.98 10.57 13.33
C ASN A 128 4.51 10.79 13.25
N MET A 129 5.05 11.07 12.06
CA MET A 129 6.47 11.43 11.89
C MET A 129 6.83 12.77 12.55
N ASP A 130 5.91 13.74 12.58
CA ASP A 130 6.15 15.04 13.23
C ASP A 130 6.20 14.91 14.77
N LYS A 131 5.41 13.99 15.33
CA LYS A 131 5.44 13.69 16.77
C LYS A 131 6.70 12.92 17.16
N TYR A 132 7.18 12.02 16.31
CA TYR A 132 8.46 11.33 16.50
C TYR A 132 9.62 12.32 16.59
N TRP A 133 9.68 13.32 15.70
CA TRP A 133 10.72 14.36 15.75
C TRP A 133 10.62 15.24 17.01
N GLN A 134 9.41 15.56 17.45
CA GLN A 134 9.19 16.31 18.69
C GLN A 134 9.65 15.53 19.93
N LEU A 135 9.35 14.23 19.99
CA LEU A 135 9.80 13.34 21.04
C LEU A 135 11.32 13.16 21.03
N GLN A 136 11.94 13.03 19.86
CA GLN A 136 13.39 12.91 19.73
C GLN A 136 14.12 14.19 20.16
N ALA A 137 13.58 15.36 19.80
CA ALA A 137 14.09 16.64 20.29
C ALA A 137 13.95 16.76 21.82
N THR A 138 12.85 16.26 22.38
CA THR A 138 12.58 16.27 23.83
C THR A 138 13.52 15.31 24.57
N LEU A 139 13.71 14.09 24.07
CA LEU A 139 14.66 13.11 24.59
C LEU A 139 16.09 13.66 24.61
N GLN A 140 16.51 14.33 23.53
CA GLN A 140 17.83 14.98 23.45
C GLN A 140 17.99 16.09 24.49
N LYS A 141 16.94 16.89 24.75
CA LYS A 141 16.96 17.91 25.81
C LYS A 141 17.11 17.27 27.20
N HIS A 142 16.37 16.20 27.48
CA HIS A 142 16.48 15.50 28.76
C HIS A 142 17.84 14.83 28.94
N LYS A 143 18.38 14.21 27.88
CA LYS A 143 19.73 13.61 27.93
C LYS A 143 20.82 14.64 28.23
N ARG A 144 20.75 15.83 27.61
CA ARG A 144 21.66 16.94 27.93
C ARG A 144 21.51 17.44 29.37
N ALA A 145 20.28 17.53 29.87
CA ALA A 145 20.02 17.89 31.26
C ALA A 145 20.57 16.83 32.23
N GLU A 146 20.41 15.55 31.90
CA GLU A 146 20.90 14.43 32.70
C GLU A 146 22.43 14.33 32.71
N GLU A 147 23.10 14.57 31.57
CA GLU A 147 24.56 14.65 31.46
C GLU A 147 25.12 15.82 32.28
N THR A 148 24.39 16.93 32.36
CA THR A 148 24.73 18.09 33.22
C THR A 148 24.58 17.76 34.70
N LEU A 149 23.59 16.94 35.06
CA LEU A 149 23.35 16.47 36.43
C LEU A 149 24.32 15.34 36.85
N LYS A 150 24.80 14.54 35.91
CA LYS A 150 25.77 13.45 36.12
C LYS A 150 27.24 13.89 36.11
N GLY A 151 27.50 15.20 35.90
CA GLY A 151 28.84 15.78 36.07
C GLY A 151 29.37 15.65 37.50
N PRO A 152 30.70 15.65 37.72
CA PRO A 152 31.31 15.25 38.97
C PRO A 152 30.84 16.13 40.13
N SER A 153 30.24 15.46 41.11
CA SER A 153 29.79 15.95 42.42
C SER A 153 30.35 17.32 42.81
N ARG A 154 29.64 18.38 42.44
CA ARG A 154 29.69 19.64 43.18
C ARG A 154 28.30 19.88 43.72
N LEU A 155 28.15 19.64 45.03
CA LEU A 155 27.10 20.27 45.82
C LEU A 155 27.09 21.76 45.48
N ILE A 156 26.11 22.20 44.71
CA ILE A 156 25.71 23.60 44.68
C ILE A 156 24.23 23.60 45.05
N LYS A 157 24.06 23.88 46.34
CA LYS A 157 22.89 24.36 47.06
C LYS A 157 21.73 24.77 46.14
N CYS A 158 20.58 24.14 46.35
CA CYS A 158 19.29 24.80 46.14
C CYS A 158 19.29 26.10 46.94
N PHE A 159 19.62 27.23 46.31
CA PHE A 159 19.32 28.54 46.85
C PHE A 159 18.96 29.47 45.70
N HIS A 160 17.68 29.85 45.69
CA HIS A 160 17.11 30.98 44.98
C HIS A 160 17.27 31.00 43.46
N ILE A 161 16.28 30.49 42.72
CA ILE A 161 15.54 31.28 41.70
C ILE A 161 14.14 30.67 41.56
N CYS A 162 13.26 30.94 42.51
CA CYS A 162 11.83 31.08 42.22
C CYS A 162 11.21 31.94 43.33
N SER A 163 10.61 33.04 42.92
CA SER A 163 9.88 34.06 43.69
C SER A 163 10.73 35.26 44.15
N ILE A 164 10.19 36.46 43.88
CA ILE A 164 10.67 37.83 44.18
C ILE A 164 11.61 38.32 43.05
N THR A 165 11.23 39.18 42.11
CA THR A 165 10.25 40.29 42.12
C THR A 165 9.86 40.64 40.67
N ASP A 166 8.58 40.98 40.48
CA ASP A 166 8.13 41.94 39.47
C ASP A 166 9.01 43.21 39.54
N GLU A 167 9.44 43.72 38.38
CA GLU A 167 9.84 45.10 38.03
C GLU A 167 11.06 45.14 37.11
N LEU A 168 10.81 45.00 35.80
CA LEU A 168 11.20 45.92 34.71
C LEU A 168 10.81 45.36 33.34
#